data_AF-A0A2G9LJS9-F1
#
_entry.id   AF-A0A2G9LJS9-F1
#
_cell.length_a   1.000
_cell.length_b   1.000
_cell.length_c   1.000
_cell.angle_alpha   90.00
_cell.angle_beta   90.00
_cell.angle_gamma   90.00
#
_symmetry.space_group_name_H-M   'P 1'
#
loop_
_entity.id
_entity.type
_entity.pdbx_description
1 polymer ?
#
loop_
_entity_poly.entity_id
_entity_poly.type
_entity_poly.pdbx_seq_one_letter_code
_entity_poly.pdbx_strand_id
1 'polypeptide(L)'
;MKILDIGCGRNKYKSITKGDIVISLDRVKLHRVDIVHDLEKFSLPFRDNEFDKVIAFHVLEHIKNFIPLMAELHRIMKAGAILEIKVPFYSAQVCNIMIQRIKDFSPFLPLITLVKVHLPTKLMEVEYNSKLKKEK
;
A
#
# COMPACT_ATOMS: atom_id res chain seq x y z
N MET A 1 -15.61 5.02 -2.55
CA MET A 1 -14.38 4.83 -1.75
C MET A 1 -13.43 6.00 -1.97
N LYS A 2 -12.61 6.31 -0.98
CA LYS A 2 -11.47 7.23 -1.11
C LYS A 2 -10.19 6.39 -1.26
N ILE A 3 -9.53 6.57 -2.39
CA ILE A 3 -8.42 5.74 -2.85
C ILE A 3 -7.17 6.62 -2.94
N LEU A 4 -6.07 6.18 -2.34
CA LEU A 4 -4.75 6.78 -2.53
C LEU A 4 -3.95 5.95 -3.53
N ASP A 5 -3.39 6.60 -4.54
CA ASP A 5 -2.49 6.00 -5.53
C ASP A 5 -1.08 6.54 -5.31
N ILE A 6 -0.21 5.73 -4.68
CA ILE A 6 1.17 6.11 -4.37
C ILE A 6 2.13 5.66 -5.48
N GLY A 7 3.03 6.56 -5.88
CA GLY A 7 3.97 6.32 -6.97
C GLY A 7 3.29 6.26 -8.34
N CYS A 8 2.24 7.06 -8.55
CA CYS A 8 1.41 6.98 -9.76
C CYS A 8 2.18 7.27 -11.06
N GLY A 9 3.31 7.98 -10.98
CA GLY A 9 4.08 8.45 -12.12
C GLY A 9 3.19 9.17 -13.15
N ARG A 10 3.25 8.72 -14.40
CA ARG A 10 2.43 9.27 -15.50
C ARG A 10 1.03 8.65 -15.58
N ASN A 11 0.80 7.53 -14.91
CA ASN A 11 -0.39 6.70 -15.05
C ASN A 11 -1.17 6.63 -13.74
N LYS A 12 -1.90 7.71 -13.44
CA LYS A 12 -2.84 7.75 -12.32
C LYS A 12 -3.85 6.60 -12.42
N TYR A 13 -4.00 5.86 -11.31
CA TYR A 13 -5.00 4.82 -11.16
C TYR A 13 -6.40 5.36 -11.47
N LYS A 14 -7.18 4.57 -12.21
CA LYS A 14 -8.56 4.89 -12.55
C LYS A 14 -9.46 3.84 -11.94
N SER A 15 -10.30 4.25 -10.98
CA SER A 15 -11.35 3.36 -10.49
C SER A 15 -12.41 3.16 -11.58
N ILE A 16 -12.90 1.92 -11.68
CA ILE A 16 -14.03 1.54 -12.53
C ILE A 16 -15.39 1.79 -11.85
N THR A 17 -15.39 1.98 -10.52
CA THR A 17 -16.60 2.17 -9.73
C THR A 17 -16.97 3.65 -9.70
N LYS A 18 -18.20 3.97 -10.11
CA LYS A 18 -18.73 5.34 -10.10
C LYS A 18 -18.85 5.85 -8.67
N GLY A 19 -18.32 7.04 -8.40
CA GLY A 19 -18.33 7.67 -7.07
C GLY A 19 -17.06 7.44 -6.24
N ASP A 20 -16.08 6.70 -6.76
CA ASP A 20 -14.75 6.65 -6.14
C ASP A 20 -13.96 7.92 -6.37
N ILE A 21 -13.24 8.35 -5.33
CA ILE A 21 -12.35 9.49 -5.36
C ILE A 21 -10.92 8.96 -5.31
N VAL A 22 -10.13 9.23 -6.36
CA VAL A 22 -8.73 8.82 -6.44
C VAL A 22 -7.83 10.04 -6.25
N ILE A 23 -6.99 9.99 -5.22
CA ILE A 23 -5.93 10.96 -4.94
C ILE A 23 -4.60 10.33 -5.33
N SER A 24 -3.81 11.00 -6.16
CA SER A 24 -2.49 10.54 -6.59
C SER A 24 -1.36 11.25 -5.84
N LEU A 25 -0.35 10.48 -5.44
CA LEU A 25 0.85 10.96 -4.78
C LEU A 25 2.10 10.46 -5.51
N ASP A 26 3.00 11.38 -5.83
CA ASP A 26 4.32 11.06 -6.38
C ASP A 26 5.38 12.05 -5.89
N ARG A 27 6.65 11.65 -5.86
CA ARG A 27 7.75 12.55 -5.50
C ARG A 27 8.05 13.59 -6.57
N VAL A 28 7.63 13.34 -7.82
CA VAL A 28 7.80 14.25 -8.96
C VAL A 28 6.48 14.92 -9.32
N LYS A 29 6.50 16.23 -9.49
CA LYS A 29 5.34 16.99 -9.98
C LYS A 29 5.08 16.67 -11.44
N LEU A 30 4.11 15.79 -11.71
CA LEU A 30 3.61 15.48 -13.05
C LEU A 30 2.17 15.97 -13.23
N HIS A 31 1.72 16.09 -14.46
CA HIS A 31 0.41 16.69 -14.81
C HIS A 31 -0.80 16.05 -14.11
N ARG A 32 -0.70 14.77 -13.72
CA ARG A 32 -1.80 14.01 -13.08
C ARG A 32 -1.55 13.69 -11.61
N VAL A 33 -0.54 14.30 -11.00
CA VAL A 33 -0.21 14.12 -9.58
C VAL A 33 -0.94 15.18 -8.78
N ASP A 34 -1.83 14.75 -7.86
CA ASP A 34 -2.57 15.68 -7.00
C ASP A 34 -1.68 16.21 -5.87
N ILE A 35 -0.82 15.34 -5.32
CA ILE A 35 0.05 15.64 -4.17
C ILE A 35 1.49 15.26 -4.49
N VAL A 36 2.39 16.23 -4.33
CA VAL A 36 3.83 15.99 -4.52
C VAL A 36 4.46 15.70 -3.17
N HIS A 37 4.83 14.44 -2.93
CA HIS A 37 5.45 14.02 -1.67
C HIS A 37 6.37 12.82 -1.88
N ASP A 38 7.49 12.79 -1.16
CA ASP A 38 8.46 11.70 -1.22
C ASP A 38 8.11 10.64 -0.18
N LEU A 39 7.83 9.41 -0.62
CA LEU A 39 7.48 8.28 0.25
C LEU A 39 8.62 7.83 1.18
N GLU A 40 9.85 8.24 0.90
CA GLU A 40 11.00 8.02 1.78
C GLU A 40 11.07 9.03 2.94
N LYS A 41 10.20 10.06 2.93
CA LYS A 41 10.08 11.01 4.04
C LYS A 41 9.01 10.54 5.01
N PHE A 42 9.29 10.72 6.29
CA PHE A 42 8.33 10.46 7.36
C PHE A 42 7.16 11.46 7.29
N SER A 43 6.01 11.02 7.80
CA SER A 43 4.77 11.82 7.91
C SER A 43 4.16 12.19 6.57
N LEU A 44 3.46 11.21 5.97
CA LEU A 44 2.64 11.45 4.80
C LEU A 44 1.61 12.55 5.11
N PRO A 45 1.31 13.46 4.16
CA PRO A 45 0.51 14.66 4.38
C PRO A 45 -1.00 14.37 4.43
N PHE A 46 -1.37 13.33 5.17
CA PHE A 46 -2.73 12.82 5.31
C PHE A 46 -3.09 12.62 6.76
N ARG A 47 -4.38 12.69 7.03
CA ARG A 47 -4.94 12.40 8.35
C ARG A 47 -4.95 10.90 8.59
N ASP A 48 -5.03 10.55 9.86
CA ASP A 48 -5.23 9.17 10.27
C ASP A 48 -6.57 8.65 9.74
N ASN A 49 -6.65 7.37 9.38
CA ASN A 49 -7.89 6.72 8.93
C ASN A 49 -8.62 7.45 7.79
N GLU A 50 -7.89 7.98 6.82
CA GLU A 50 -8.45 8.78 5.72
C GLU A 50 -8.88 7.91 4.52
N PHE A 51 -8.14 6.84 4.22
CA PHE A 51 -8.30 6.08 2.99
C PHE A 51 -8.96 4.72 3.17
N ASP A 52 -9.88 4.37 2.27
CA ASP A 52 -10.51 3.06 2.18
C ASP A 52 -9.64 2.06 1.38
N LYS A 53 -8.78 2.58 0.51
CA LYS A 53 -7.88 1.78 -0.32
C LYS A 53 -6.58 2.54 -0.62
N VAL A 54 -5.47 1.84 -0.62
CA VAL A 54 -4.17 2.33 -1.09
C VAL A 54 -3.70 1.44 -2.24
N ILE A 55 -3.25 2.05 -3.33
CA ILE A 55 -2.67 1.41 -4.49
C ILE A 55 -1.17 1.71 -4.52
N ALA A 56 -0.35 0.68 -4.64
CA ALA A 56 1.10 0.77 -4.72
C ALA A 56 1.61 -0.09 -5.87
N PHE A 57 1.60 0.48 -7.08
CA PHE A 57 1.99 -0.23 -8.31
C PHE A 57 3.39 0.19 -8.74
N HIS A 58 4.30 -0.78 -8.79
CA HIS A 58 5.68 -0.60 -9.23
C HIS A 58 6.44 0.50 -8.48
N VAL A 59 6.12 0.69 -7.20
CA VAL A 59 6.71 1.72 -6.34
C VAL A 59 7.46 1.14 -5.15
N LEU A 60 6.91 0.10 -4.49
CA LEU A 60 7.47 -0.42 -3.23
C LEU A 60 8.83 -1.08 -3.41
N GLU A 61 9.16 -1.58 -4.60
CA GLU A 61 10.46 -2.14 -4.92
C GLU A 61 11.59 -1.10 -4.93
N HIS A 62 11.23 0.18 -5.06
CA HIS A 62 12.17 1.29 -5.04
C HIS A 62 12.33 1.88 -3.64
N ILE A 63 11.50 1.46 -2.67
CA ILE A 63 11.51 1.99 -1.31
C ILE A 63 12.56 1.28 -0.46
N LYS A 64 13.49 2.06 0.09
CA LYS A 64 14.51 1.63 1.05
C LYS A 64 13.90 1.53 2.44
N ASN A 65 13.19 2.57 2.88
CA ASN A 65 12.59 2.64 4.22
C ASN A 65 11.19 1.99 4.27
N PHE A 66 11.13 0.70 3.95
CA PHE A 66 9.87 -0.03 3.81
C PHE A 66 9.04 -0.05 5.10
N ILE A 67 9.66 -0.35 6.24
CA ILE A 67 8.98 -0.49 7.55
C ILE A 67 8.35 0.85 7.98
N PRO A 68 9.08 1.98 7.98
CA PRO A 68 8.48 3.31 8.18
C PRO A 68 7.32 3.63 7.25
N LEU A 69 7.46 3.35 5.94
CA LEU A 69 6.39 3.60 4.99
C LEU A 69 5.14 2.76 5.31
N MET A 70 5.31 1.47 5.64
CA MET A 70 4.17 0.62 6.00
C MET A 70 3.45 1.13 7.26
N ALA A 71 4.18 1.64 8.25
CA ALA A 71 3.58 2.24 9.44
C ALA A 71 2.77 3.50 9.10
N GLU A 72 3.27 4.34 8.20
CA GLU A 72 2.56 5.52 7.72
C GLU A 72 1.34 5.17 6.86
N LEU A 73 1.47 4.21 5.94
CA LEU A 73 0.33 3.69 5.17
C LEU A 73 -0.74 3.15 6.09
N HIS A 74 -0.34 2.41 7.12
CA HIS A 74 -1.25 1.95 8.14
C HIS A 74 -1.96 3.12 8.85
N ARG A 75 -1.23 4.12 9.34
CA ARG A 75 -1.82 5.29 10.03
C ARG A 75 -2.92 5.97 9.20
N ILE A 76 -2.68 6.16 7.90
CA ILE A 76 -3.60 6.87 7.00
C ILE A 76 -4.74 5.99 6.47
N MET A 77 -4.63 4.68 6.60
CA MET A 77 -5.63 3.72 6.17
C MET A 77 -6.69 3.53 7.26
N LYS A 78 -7.95 3.44 6.86
CA LYS A 78 -9.04 3.07 7.78
C LYS A 78 -8.91 1.62 8.21
N ALA A 79 -9.48 1.29 9.36
CA ALA A 79 -9.73 -0.11 9.72
C ALA A 79 -10.54 -0.81 8.61
N GLY A 80 -10.09 -1.97 8.16
CA GLY A 80 -10.69 -2.71 7.03
C GLY A 80 -10.28 -2.23 5.64
N ALA A 81 -9.41 -1.23 5.53
CA ALA A 81 -8.95 -0.74 4.24
C ALA A 81 -8.11 -1.78 3.49
N ILE A 82 -8.04 -1.62 2.17
CA ILE A 82 -7.33 -2.53 1.27
C ILE A 82 -6.02 -1.89 0.83
N LEU A 83 -4.90 -2.57 1.05
CA LEU A 83 -3.62 -2.22 0.43
C LEU A 83 -3.37 -3.13 -0.77
N GLU A 84 -3.40 -2.57 -1.97
CA GLU A 84 -3.16 -3.29 -3.22
C GLU A 84 -1.77 -2.98 -3.76
N ILE A 85 -0.95 -4.02 -3.86
CA ILE A 85 0.46 -3.94 -4.27
C ILE A 85 0.62 -4.70 -5.58
N LYS A 86 1.34 -4.09 -6.52
CA LYS A 86 1.78 -4.74 -7.76
C LYS A 86 3.26 -4.48 -7.95
N VAL A 87 4.04 -5.53 -8.20
CA VAL A 87 5.50 -5.44 -8.35
C VAL A 87 5.97 -6.21 -9.58
N PRO A 88 7.11 -5.81 -10.18
CA PRO A 88 7.64 -6.47 -11.36
C PRO A 88 8.27 -7.82 -10.99
N PHE A 89 8.28 -8.75 -11.95
CA PHE A 89 8.79 -10.11 -11.77
C PHE A 89 10.31 -10.22 -11.57
N TYR A 90 11.06 -9.11 -11.66
CA TYR A 90 12.46 -9.12 -12.12
C TYR A 90 13.46 -9.86 -11.22
N SER A 91 13.05 -10.31 -10.02
CA SER A 91 13.60 -11.54 -9.45
C SER A 91 12.59 -12.13 -8.46
N ALA A 92 12.39 -13.45 -8.53
CA ALA A 92 11.60 -14.16 -7.52
C ALA A 92 12.11 -13.88 -6.08
N GLN A 93 13.40 -13.55 -5.94
CA GLN A 93 14.05 -13.17 -4.70
C GLN A 93 13.54 -11.84 -4.15
N VAL A 94 13.43 -10.78 -4.95
CA VAL A 94 12.90 -9.48 -4.49
C VAL A 94 11.41 -9.59 -4.13
N CYS A 95 10.63 -10.37 -4.89
CA CYS A 95 9.25 -10.68 -4.53
C CYS A 95 9.18 -11.42 -3.19
N ASN A 96 9.99 -12.47 -3.01
CA ASN A 96 10.02 -13.23 -1.76
C ASN A 96 10.45 -12.36 -0.58
N ILE A 97 11.46 -11.50 -0.74
CA ILE A 97 11.90 -10.56 0.31
C ILE A 97 10.77 -9.58 0.65
N MET A 98 10.03 -9.08 -0.33
CA MET A 98 8.91 -8.17 -0.07
C MET A 98 7.76 -8.89 0.64
N ILE A 99 7.42 -10.10 0.20
CA ILE A 99 6.41 -10.94 0.85
C ILE A 99 6.83 -11.26 2.28
N GLN A 100 8.09 -11.61 2.51
CA GLN A 100 8.60 -11.85 3.86
C GLN A 100 8.56 -10.57 4.68
N ARG A 101 8.98 -9.42 4.15
CA ARG A 101 8.86 -8.13 4.85
C ARG A 101 7.43 -7.78 5.23
N ILE A 102 6.45 -8.07 4.36
CA ILE A 102 5.03 -7.88 4.66
C ILE A 102 4.59 -8.84 5.77
N LYS A 103 5.03 -10.10 5.74
CA LYS A 103 4.75 -11.12 6.77
C LYS A 103 5.44 -10.83 8.10
N ASP A 104 6.67 -10.32 8.08
CA ASP A 104 7.45 -9.96 9.26
C ASP A 104 6.93 -8.68 9.90
N PHE A 105 6.25 -7.83 9.12
CA PHE A 105 5.54 -6.65 9.60
C PHE A 105 4.14 -6.97 10.15
N SER A 106 3.62 -8.18 9.91
CA SER A 106 2.34 -8.70 10.41
C SER A 106 2.03 -8.45 11.89
N PRO A 107 2.97 -8.60 12.86
CA PRO A 107 2.65 -8.36 14.28
C PRO A 107 2.41 -6.88 14.61
N PHE A 108 2.67 -5.95 13.67
CA PHE A 108 2.51 -4.50 13.86
C PHE A 108 1.36 -3.90 13.04
N LEU A 109 0.71 -4.68 12.18
CA LEU A 109 -0.52 -4.27 11.46
C LEU A 109 -1.75 -4.56 12.33
N PRO A 110 -2.66 -3.60 12.57
CA PRO A 110 -3.85 -3.86 13.36
C PRO A 110 -4.95 -4.64 12.63
N LEU A 111 -5.89 -5.06 13.48
CA LEU A 111 -6.94 -6.07 13.39
C LEU A 111 -7.54 -6.48 12.05
N ILE A 112 -7.63 -5.64 11.02
CA ILE A 112 -8.27 -5.98 9.74
C ILE A 112 -7.66 -5.11 8.63
N THR A 113 -6.57 -5.54 8.00
CA THR A 113 -6.09 -4.93 6.75
C THR A 113 -5.90 -6.06 5.74
N LEU A 114 -6.54 -5.91 4.58
CA LEU A 114 -6.39 -6.85 3.49
C LEU A 114 -5.27 -6.37 2.58
N VAL A 115 -4.20 -7.16 2.49
CA VAL A 115 -3.09 -6.88 1.58
C VAL A 115 -3.22 -7.78 0.36
N LYS A 116 -3.47 -7.17 -0.80
CA LYS A 116 -3.54 -7.88 -2.09
C LYS A 116 -2.25 -7.67 -2.86
N VAL A 117 -1.48 -8.73 -3.07
CA VAL A 117 -0.22 -8.69 -3.81
C VAL A 117 -0.39 -9.37 -5.16
N HIS A 118 -0.30 -8.59 -6.23
CA HIS A 118 -0.38 -9.07 -7.60
C HIS A 118 1.03 -9.37 -8.13
N LEU A 119 1.35 -10.65 -8.28
CA LEU A 119 2.52 -11.09 -9.04
C LEU A 119 2.09 -11.43 -10.47
N PRO A 120 2.97 -11.23 -11.48
CA PRO A 120 2.63 -11.52 -12.87
C PRO A 120 2.28 -12.99 -13.12
N THR A 121 2.71 -13.91 -12.26
CA THR A 121 2.40 -15.34 -12.36
C THR A 121 1.27 -15.80 -11.45
N LYS A 122 0.89 -15.02 -10.42
CA LYS A 122 -0.13 -15.42 -9.44
C LYS A 122 -0.61 -14.24 -8.59
N LEU A 123 -1.92 -14.21 -8.28
CA LEU A 123 -2.47 -13.33 -7.25
C LEU A 123 -2.32 -13.98 -5.86
N MET A 124 -1.83 -13.22 -4.89
CA MET A 124 -1.83 -13.59 -3.49
C MET A 124 -2.62 -12.57 -2.68
N GLU A 125 -3.60 -13.06 -1.94
CA GLU A 125 -4.32 -12.26 -0.96
C GLU A 125 -3.86 -12.69 0.43
N VAL A 126 -3.45 -11.72 1.23
CA VAL A 126 -3.09 -11.93 2.62
C VAL A 126 -4.04 -11.11 3.47
N GLU A 127 -4.99 -11.79 4.10
CA GLU A 127 -5.88 -11.20 5.08
C GLU A 127 -5.21 -11.28 6.45
N TYR A 128 -4.94 -10.13 7.04
CA TYR A 128 -4.45 -10.07 8.42
C TYR A 128 -5.62 -9.78 9.34
N ASN A 129 -5.99 -10.79 10.12
CA ASN A 129 -7.08 -10.75 11.06
C ASN A 129 -6.55 -11.19 12.43
N SER A 130 -6.33 -10.25 13.36
CA SER A 130 -5.76 -10.60 14.67
C SER A 130 -6.84 -11.19 15.59
N LYS A 131 -7.38 -12.36 15.25
CA LYS A 131 -7.91 -13.26 16.29
C LYS A 131 -6.72 -13.87 17.01
N LEU A 132 -6.19 -13.13 17.99
CA LEU A 132 -5.38 -13.72 19.04
C LEU A 132 -6.17 -14.90 19.61
N LYS A 133 -5.65 -16.11 19.43
CA LYS A 133 -5.93 -17.22 20.34
C LYS A 133 -5.77 -16.67 21.75
N LYS A 134 -6.87 -16.57 22.50
CA LYS A 134 -6.79 -16.77 23.94
C LYS A 134 -6.37 -18.23 24.11
N GLU A 135 -5.06 -18.46 24.20
CA GLU A 135 -4.57 -19.69 24.80
C GLU A 135 -5.05 -19.65 26.26
N LYS A 136 -5.90 -20.62 26.60
CA LYS A 136 -6.23 -21.01 27.96
C LYS A 136 -5.20 -22.01 28.43
#